data_AF-A0A9E5BI53-F1
#
_entry.id   AF-A0A9E5BI53-F1
#
_cell.length_a   1.000
_cell.length_b   1.000
_cell.length_c   1.000
_cell.angle_alpha   90.00
_cell.angle_beta   90.00
_cell.angle_gamma   90.00
#
_symmetry.space_group_name_H-M   'P 1'
#
loop_
_entity.id
_entity.type
_entity.pdbx_description
1 polymer ?
#
loop_
_entity_poly.entity_id
_entity_poly.type
_entity_poly.pdbx_seq_one_letter_code
_entity_poly.pdbx_strand_id
1 'polypeptide(L)'
;MKLPFTYVINLDRDVQRLDAVTQNLNMLGLPFKRIQGIVGKELPNWEKYVDLKAYAKRNRRTIPRLGEIGCYLSHLKAMETFLQTNDPWCIILEDDAEVLPGCLDVINALAAEDDWDLVKFFNFHHGLPFKKRLLGLNQSLVIHLTRTTSCAAYAINRRAAEKLLKSALPITEQI
;
A
#
# COMPACT_ATOMS: atom_id res chain seq x y z
N MET A 1 -1.75 -21.09 10.25
CA MET A 1 -2.66 -20.31 9.38
C MET A 1 -1.91 -20.03 8.08
N LYS A 2 -2.58 -19.98 6.92
CA LYS A 2 -1.91 -19.63 5.65
C LYS A 2 -1.52 -18.14 5.71
N LEU A 3 -0.25 -17.82 5.48
CA LEU A 3 0.21 -16.43 5.38
C LEU A 3 -0.47 -15.72 4.21
N PRO A 4 -0.78 -14.41 4.34
CA PRO A 4 -1.35 -13.66 3.23
C PRO A 4 -0.35 -13.60 2.08
N PHE A 5 -0.87 -13.39 0.88
CA PHE A 5 -0.02 -13.15 -0.28
C PHE A 5 0.44 -11.69 -0.32
N THR A 6 1.72 -11.46 -0.61
CA THR A 6 2.32 -10.12 -0.68
C THR A 6 2.54 -9.68 -2.12
N TYR A 7 2.23 -8.44 -2.45
CA TYR A 7 2.47 -7.82 -3.75
C TYR A 7 3.53 -6.73 -3.60
N VAL A 8 4.66 -6.88 -4.27
CA VAL A 8 5.78 -5.94 -4.21
C VAL A 8 5.81 -5.09 -5.47
N ILE A 9 5.58 -3.79 -5.33
CA ILE A 9 5.68 -2.81 -6.41
C ILE A 9 7.15 -2.43 -6.60
N ASN A 10 7.66 -2.61 -7.81
CA ASN A 10 9.05 -2.33 -8.16
C ASN A 10 9.17 -1.94 -9.63
N LEU A 11 10.00 -0.95 -9.96
CA LEU A 11 10.32 -0.59 -11.35
C LEU A 11 11.39 -1.52 -11.92
N ASP A 12 11.35 -1.80 -13.23
CA ASP A 12 12.31 -2.73 -13.87
C ASP A 12 13.78 -2.34 -13.74
N ARG A 13 14.07 -1.04 -13.64
CA ARG A 13 15.43 -0.55 -13.45
C ARG A 13 15.97 -0.74 -12.03
N ASP A 14 15.09 -0.90 -11.03
CA ASP A 14 15.44 -0.88 -9.61
C ASP A 14 15.73 -2.31 -9.10
N VAL A 15 16.65 -3.01 -9.78
CA VAL A 15 16.96 -4.43 -9.52
C VAL A 15 17.51 -4.65 -8.11
N GLN A 16 18.40 -3.78 -7.64
CA GLN A 16 19.00 -3.90 -6.31
C GLN A 16 17.97 -3.77 -5.17
N ARG A 17 16.96 -2.91 -5.36
CA ARG A 17 15.85 -2.76 -4.39
C ARG A 17 14.98 -4.01 -4.37
N LEU A 18 14.68 -4.56 -5.55
CA LEU A 18 13.97 -5.83 -5.66
C LEU A 18 14.73 -6.97 -4.97
N ASP A 19 16.04 -7.06 -5.16
CA ASP A 19 16.87 -8.10 -4.52
C ASP A 19 16.84 -7.97 -2.99
N ALA A 20 16.98 -6.75 -2.47
CA ALA A 20 16.95 -6.48 -1.03
C ALA A 20 15.60 -6.88 -0.40
N VAL A 21 14.47 -6.44 -0.98
CA VAL A 21 13.14 -6.79 -0.46
C VAL A 21 12.84 -8.28 -0.64
N THR A 22 13.34 -8.91 -1.72
CA THR A 22 13.21 -10.36 -1.94
C THR A 22 13.93 -11.16 -0.85
N GLN A 23 15.17 -10.81 -0.52
CA GLN A 23 15.92 -11.44 0.56
C GLN A 23 15.19 -11.28 1.90
N ASN A 24 14.71 -10.07 2.19
CA ASN A 24 13.97 -9.76 3.40
C ASN A 24 12.68 -10.57 3.54
N LEU A 25 11.85 -10.66 2.48
CA LEU A 25 10.63 -11.47 2.48
C LEU A 25 10.91 -12.97 2.57
N ASN A 26 11.95 -13.47 1.88
CA ASN A 26 12.34 -14.88 1.93
C ASN A 26 12.82 -15.30 3.32
N MET A 27 13.58 -14.47 4.02
CA MET A 27 13.99 -14.73 5.41
C MET A 27 12.79 -14.88 6.36
N LEU A 28 11.69 -14.18 6.06
CA LEU A 28 10.44 -14.25 6.84
C LEU A 28 9.47 -15.32 6.34
N GLY A 29 9.80 -16.03 5.25
CA GLY A 29 8.92 -17.00 4.62
C GLY A 29 7.64 -16.40 4.04
N LEU A 30 7.62 -15.09 3.74
CA LEU A 30 6.45 -14.42 3.18
C LEU A 30 6.39 -14.64 1.66
N PRO A 31 5.35 -15.34 1.15
CA PRO A 31 5.20 -15.51 -0.29
C PRO A 31 4.84 -14.17 -0.94
N PHE A 32 5.45 -13.88 -2.09
CA PHE A 32 5.17 -12.65 -2.80
C PHE A 32 5.16 -12.79 -4.31
N LYS A 33 4.55 -11.79 -4.97
CA LYS A 33 4.62 -11.57 -6.42
C LYS A 33 5.03 -10.13 -6.68
N ARG A 34 6.00 -9.97 -7.57
CA ARG A 34 6.36 -8.66 -8.10
C ARG A 34 5.24 -8.09 -8.97
N ILE A 35 4.85 -6.86 -8.69
CA ILE A 35 4.05 -6.01 -9.56
C ILE A 35 5.02 -5.04 -10.24
N GLN A 36 5.14 -5.17 -11.55
CA GLN A 36 5.89 -4.21 -12.36
C GLN A 36 5.26 -2.83 -12.19
N GLY A 37 6.00 -1.93 -11.57
CA GLY A 37 5.61 -0.55 -11.32
C GLY A 37 5.58 0.25 -12.62
N ILE A 38 4.74 1.28 -12.63
CA ILE A 38 4.51 2.15 -13.77
C ILE A 38 5.46 3.34 -13.69
N VAL A 39 6.30 3.49 -14.71
CA VAL A 39 7.19 4.65 -14.83
C VAL A 39 6.35 5.85 -15.28
N GLY A 40 5.98 6.73 -14.35
CA GLY A 40 5.08 7.83 -14.69
C GLY A 40 5.62 8.81 -15.73
N LYS A 41 6.95 8.90 -15.92
CA LYS A 41 7.56 9.68 -17.02
C LYS A 41 7.25 9.13 -18.41
N GLU A 42 6.88 7.85 -18.50
CA GLU A 42 6.59 7.15 -19.76
C GLU A 42 5.07 7.06 -20.02
N LEU A 43 4.24 7.66 -19.16
CA LEU A 43 2.79 7.70 -19.34
C LEU A 43 2.38 8.84 -20.29
N PRO A 44 1.94 8.55 -21.52
CA PRO A 44 1.34 9.58 -22.36
C PRO A 44 -0.02 10.00 -21.78
N ASN A 45 -0.33 11.29 -21.86
CA ASN A 45 -1.59 11.88 -21.40
C ASN A 45 -1.91 11.55 -19.94
N TRP A 46 -0.91 11.63 -19.05
CA TRP A 46 -1.09 11.35 -17.61
C TRP A 46 -2.17 12.22 -16.98
N GLU A 47 -2.43 13.40 -17.55
CA GLU A 47 -3.40 14.39 -17.12
C GLU A 47 -4.82 13.80 -17.05
N LYS A 48 -5.15 12.81 -17.90
CA LYS A 48 -6.46 12.16 -17.89
C LYS A 48 -6.74 11.38 -16.60
N TYR A 49 -5.69 11.00 -15.86
CA TYR A 49 -5.82 10.29 -14.60
C TYR A 49 -5.97 11.24 -13.41
N VAL A 50 -5.85 12.56 -13.57
CA VAL A 50 -5.76 13.51 -12.46
C VAL A 50 -6.81 14.60 -12.59
N ASP A 51 -7.57 14.86 -11.53
CA ASP A 51 -8.34 16.09 -11.44
C ASP A 51 -7.43 17.17 -10.86
N LEU A 52 -6.80 17.95 -11.74
CA LEU A 52 -5.83 18.98 -11.36
C LEU A 52 -6.42 20.03 -10.42
N LYS A 53 -7.72 20.37 -10.57
CA LYS A 53 -8.37 21.37 -9.71
C LYS A 53 -8.55 20.82 -8.30
N ALA A 54 -9.09 19.60 -8.17
CA ALA A 54 -9.24 18.95 -6.88
C ALA A 54 -7.87 18.66 -6.23
N TYR A 55 -6.89 18.22 -7.02
CA TYR A 55 -5.54 17.94 -6.55
C TYR A 55 -4.88 19.18 -5.95
N ALA A 56 -4.92 20.32 -6.65
CA ALA A 56 -4.37 21.58 -6.17
C ALA A 56 -5.02 22.06 -4.86
N LYS A 57 -6.31 21.77 -4.65
CA LYS A 57 -7.04 22.15 -3.43
C LYS A 57 -6.67 21.27 -2.23
N ARG A 58 -6.33 20.01 -2.45
CA ARG A 58 -6.12 19.01 -1.39
C ARG A 58 -4.66 18.75 -1.05
N ASN A 59 -3.73 19.20 -1.87
CA ASN A 59 -2.31 18.90 -1.74
C ASN A 59 -1.47 20.18 -1.70
N ARG A 60 -0.22 20.05 -1.24
CA ARG A 60 0.73 21.19 -1.16
C ARG A 60 1.23 21.65 -2.54
N ARG A 61 0.94 20.89 -3.60
CA ARG A 61 1.34 21.18 -4.99
C ARG A 61 0.11 21.24 -5.87
N THR A 62 0.17 22.09 -6.89
CA THR A 62 -0.90 22.24 -7.88
C THR A 62 -0.96 21.06 -8.85
N ILE A 63 0.17 20.40 -9.08
CA ILE A 63 0.32 19.29 -10.03
C ILE A 63 1.11 18.16 -9.34
N PRO A 64 0.68 16.89 -9.47
CA PRO A 64 1.47 15.76 -9.00
C PRO A 64 2.77 15.61 -9.79
N ARG A 65 3.81 15.09 -9.15
CA ARG A 65 4.99 14.63 -9.88
C ARG A 65 4.61 13.42 -10.71
N LEU A 66 5.19 13.26 -11.90
CA LEU A 66 4.93 12.09 -12.73
C LEU A 66 5.21 10.77 -11.98
N GLY A 67 6.25 10.73 -11.14
CA GLY A 67 6.52 9.59 -10.28
C GLY A 67 5.39 9.29 -9.27
N GLU A 68 4.71 10.31 -8.74
CA GLU A 68 3.55 10.13 -7.83
C GLU A 68 2.38 9.48 -8.59
N ILE A 69 2.15 9.86 -9.85
CA ILE A 69 1.11 9.24 -10.71
C ILE A 69 1.47 7.78 -11.00
N GLY A 70 2.72 7.52 -11.39
CA GLY A 70 3.21 6.17 -11.65
C GLY A 70 3.06 5.27 -10.42
N CYS A 71 3.45 5.76 -9.25
CA CYS A 71 3.24 5.07 -7.97
C CYS A 71 1.75 4.81 -7.73
N TYR A 72 0.89 5.83 -7.82
CA TYR A 72 -0.55 5.70 -7.61
C TYR A 72 -1.18 4.60 -8.47
N LEU A 73 -0.92 4.63 -9.79
CA LEU A 73 -1.44 3.64 -10.72
C LEU A 73 -0.85 2.24 -10.49
N SER A 74 0.37 2.14 -9.97
CA SER A 74 0.98 0.85 -9.61
C SER A 74 0.25 0.19 -8.44
N HIS A 75 -0.18 0.98 -7.45
CA HIS A 75 -1.01 0.49 -6.36
C HIS A 75 -2.40 0.05 -6.83
N LEU A 76 -3.01 0.77 -7.79
CA LEU A 76 -4.26 0.31 -8.41
C LEU A 76 -4.07 -1.04 -9.10
N LYS A 77 -3.01 -1.18 -9.91
CA LYS A 77 -2.65 -2.44 -10.57
C LYS A 77 -2.43 -3.59 -9.58
N ALA A 78 -1.79 -3.32 -8.45
CA ALA A 78 -1.62 -4.31 -7.38
C ALA A 78 -2.96 -4.74 -6.76
N MET A 79 -3.86 -3.79 -6.47
CA MET A 79 -5.20 -4.07 -5.97
C MET A 79 -6.06 -4.84 -6.99
N GLU A 80 -6.01 -4.49 -8.27
CA GLU A 80 -6.70 -5.21 -9.35
C GLU A 80 -6.17 -6.65 -9.47
N THR A 81 -4.85 -6.83 -9.42
CA THR A 81 -4.22 -8.16 -9.45
C THR A 81 -4.65 -8.99 -8.24
N PHE A 82 -4.71 -8.40 -7.06
CA PHE A 82 -5.21 -9.04 -5.85
C PHE A 82 -6.67 -9.52 -6.01
N LEU A 83 -7.55 -8.67 -6.56
CA LEU A 83 -8.97 -9.01 -6.69
C LEU A 83 -9.25 -10.15 -7.69
N GLN A 84 -8.29 -10.51 -8.54
CA GLN A 84 -8.35 -11.69 -9.42
C GLN A 84 -8.16 -13.02 -8.68
N THR A 85 -7.70 -13.00 -7.43
CA THR A 85 -7.61 -14.20 -6.59
C THR A 85 -8.84 -14.35 -5.71
N ASN A 86 -8.92 -15.44 -4.94
CA ASN A 86 -9.94 -15.66 -3.90
C ASN A 86 -9.40 -15.38 -2.49
N ASP A 87 -8.21 -14.78 -2.36
CA ASP A 87 -7.66 -14.48 -1.04
C ASP A 87 -8.49 -13.38 -0.35
N PRO A 88 -8.75 -13.49 0.96
CA PRO A 88 -9.61 -12.55 1.69
C PRO A 88 -8.97 -11.16 1.87
N TRP A 89 -7.65 -11.11 1.88
CA TRP A 89 -6.85 -9.90 1.99
C TRP A 89 -5.43 -10.15 1.50
N CYS A 90 -4.68 -9.07 1.25
CA CYS A 90 -3.29 -9.13 0.83
C CYS A 90 -2.46 -8.04 1.52
N ILE A 91 -1.14 -8.12 1.33
CA ILE A 91 -0.21 -7.05 1.65
C ILE A 91 0.28 -6.43 0.34
N ILE A 92 0.35 -5.10 0.26
CA ILE A 92 0.97 -4.36 -0.83
C ILE A 92 2.16 -3.57 -0.24
N LEU A 93 3.31 -3.69 -0.90
CA LEU A 93 4.61 -3.22 -0.43
C LEU A 93 5.35 -2.50 -1.56
N GLU A 94 5.98 -1.36 -1.29
CA GLU A 94 7.00 -0.75 -2.17
C GLU A 94 8.37 -1.40 -1.90
N ASP A 95 9.22 -1.47 -2.91
CA ASP A 95 10.54 -2.11 -2.86
C ASP A 95 11.62 -1.39 -2.04
N ASP A 96 11.34 -0.21 -1.47
CA ASP A 96 12.18 0.44 -0.46
C ASP A 96 11.72 0.18 0.98
N ALA A 97 10.69 -0.64 1.17
CA ALA A 97 10.26 -1.02 2.51
C ALA A 97 11.12 -2.17 3.07
N GLU A 98 11.52 -2.03 4.33
CA GLU A 98 12.16 -3.09 5.11
C GLU A 98 11.12 -3.77 6.02
N VAL A 99 10.91 -5.08 5.85
CA VAL A 99 10.00 -5.86 6.69
C VAL A 99 10.78 -6.44 7.87
N LEU A 100 10.48 -5.97 9.07
CA LEU A 100 11.13 -6.46 10.28
C LEU A 100 10.50 -7.79 10.75
N PRO A 101 11.26 -8.67 11.44
CA PRO A 101 10.74 -9.96 11.91
C PRO A 101 9.45 -9.89 12.74
N GLY A 102 9.30 -8.86 13.56
CA GLY A 102 8.08 -8.63 14.36
C GLY A 102 6.83 -8.32 13.54
N CYS A 103 6.94 -8.13 12.22
CA CYS A 103 5.79 -7.96 11.33
C CYS A 103 4.94 -9.23 11.24
N LEU A 104 5.52 -10.42 11.38
CA LEU A 104 4.76 -11.68 11.32
C LEU A 104 3.70 -11.77 12.43
N ASP A 105 4.02 -11.32 13.64
CA ASP A 105 3.06 -11.28 14.75
C ASP A 105 1.89 -10.33 14.44
N VAL A 106 2.19 -9.17 13.86
CA VAL A 106 1.19 -8.19 13.43
C VAL A 106 0.29 -8.80 12.34
N ILE A 107 0.87 -9.44 11.34
CA ILE A 107 0.16 -10.11 10.24
C ILE A 107 -0.77 -11.19 10.80
N ASN A 108 -0.29 -12.03 11.71
CA ASN A 108 -1.10 -13.07 12.35
C ASN A 108 -2.25 -12.48 13.17
N ALA A 109 -2.01 -11.40 13.92
CA ALA A 109 -3.02 -10.73 14.73
C ALA A 109 -4.07 -9.97 13.89
N LEU A 110 -3.72 -9.53 12.69
CA LEU A 110 -4.69 -9.01 11.71
C LEU A 110 -5.52 -10.14 11.10
N ALA A 111 -4.92 -11.29 10.82
CA ALA A 111 -5.61 -12.46 10.27
C ALA A 111 -6.65 -13.06 11.22
N ALA A 112 -6.47 -12.87 12.53
CA ALA A 112 -7.33 -13.44 13.56
C ALA A 112 -8.72 -12.78 13.66
N GLU A 113 -8.87 -11.55 13.20
CA GLU A 113 -10.11 -10.76 13.37
C GLU A 113 -10.44 -9.99 12.09
N ASP A 114 -11.68 -10.09 11.62
CA ASP A 114 -12.16 -9.32 10.46
C ASP A 114 -12.72 -7.95 10.89
N ASP A 115 -11.90 -7.17 11.58
CA ASP A 115 -12.29 -5.90 12.20
C ASP A 115 -11.63 -4.67 11.54
N TRP A 116 -10.97 -4.84 10.39
CA TRP A 116 -10.20 -3.80 9.72
C TRP A 116 -10.39 -3.86 8.20
N ASP A 117 -10.16 -2.74 7.53
CA ASP A 117 -10.33 -2.61 6.07
C ASP A 117 -9.00 -2.45 5.34
N LEU A 118 -8.23 -1.48 5.81
CA LEU A 118 -6.89 -1.17 5.35
C LEU A 118 -6.05 -0.81 6.56
N VAL A 119 -4.89 -1.44 6.68
CA VAL A 119 -3.93 -1.19 7.77
C VAL A 119 -2.61 -0.79 7.16
N LYS A 120 -2.21 0.47 7.34
CA LYS A 120 -0.87 0.93 6.95
C LYS A 120 0.15 0.42 7.98
N PHE A 121 1.20 -0.23 7.51
CA PHE A 121 2.34 -0.63 8.35
C PHE A 121 3.33 0.51 8.53
N PHE A 122 3.29 1.50 7.64
CA PHE A 122 4.05 2.72 7.71
C PHE A 122 3.21 3.90 7.25
N ASN A 123 3.27 5.02 7.97
CA ASN A 123 2.69 6.28 7.53
C ASN A 123 3.39 7.48 8.17
N PHE A 124 3.25 8.64 7.54
CA PHE A 124 3.48 9.91 8.21
C PHE A 124 2.15 10.44 8.74
N HIS A 125 2.10 10.71 10.04
CA HIS A 125 0.95 11.29 10.71
C HIS A 125 1.38 12.23 11.85
N HIS A 126 0.48 13.13 12.21
CA HIS A 126 0.60 13.97 13.39
C HIS A 126 -0.61 13.76 14.30
N GLY A 127 -0.40 13.85 15.61
CA GLY A 127 -1.45 13.68 16.62
C GLY A 127 -1.46 12.30 17.26
N LEU A 128 -2.41 12.09 18.18
CA LEU A 128 -2.56 10.85 18.93
C LEU A 128 -3.65 9.98 18.30
N PRO A 129 -3.34 8.78 17.76
CA PRO A 129 -4.35 7.91 17.20
C PRO A 129 -5.16 7.22 18.30
N PHE A 130 -6.39 6.82 17.97
CA PHE A 130 -7.23 6.05 18.89
C PHE A 130 -6.80 4.58 18.88
N LYS A 131 -6.41 4.06 20.03
CA LYS A 131 -6.01 2.65 20.18
C LYS A 131 -7.24 1.75 20.17
N LYS A 132 -7.34 0.89 19.15
CA LYS A 132 -8.45 -0.04 19.00
C LYS A 132 -8.24 -1.35 19.76
N ARG A 133 -7.12 -2.04 19.51
CA ARG A 133 -6.74 -3.29 20.19
C ARG A 133 -5.25 -3.57 20.09
N LEU A 134 -4.76 -4.52 20.89
CA LEU A 134 -3.39 -5.02 20.79
C LEU A 134 -3.24 -5.96 19.58
N LEU A 135 -2.09 -5.93 18.92
CA LEU A 135 -1.67 -6.84 17.85
C LEU A 135 -0.52 -7.76 18.27
N GLY A 136 -0.09 -7.67 19.53
CA GLY A 136 1.07 -8.37 20.07
C GLY A 136 1.45 -7.75 21.41
N LEU A 137 2.69 -7.99 21.83
CA LEU A 137 3.21 -7.45 23.09
C LEU A 137 3.32 -5.92 23.06
N ASN A 138 3.79 -5.35 21.93
CA ASN A 138 4.13 -3.93 21.85
C ASN A 138 3.42 -3.19 20.71
N GLN A 139 2.69 -3.87 19.84
CA GLN A 139 1.98 -3.28 18.71
C GLN A 139 0.49 -3.14 19.00
N SER A 140 -0.13 -2.11 18.42
CA SER A 140 -1.56 -1.88 18.54
C SER A 140 -2.15 -1.53 17.19
N LEU A 141 -3.35 -2.04 16.93
CA LEU A 141 -4.19 -1.55 15.85
C LEU A 141 -4.77 -0.21 16.31
N VAL A 142 -4.58 0.81 15.49
CA VAL A 142 -5.00 2.17 15.81
C VAL A 142 -5.84 2.77 14.68
N ILE A 143 -6.65 3.76 15.03
CA ILE A 143 -7.45 4.53 14.09
C ILE A 143 -6.90 5.95 14.08
N HIS A 144 -6.46 6.40 12.91
CA HIS A 144 -6.09 7.79 12.70
C HIS A 144 -7.35 8.61 12.42
N LEU A 145 -7.54 9.69 13.19
CA LEU A 145 -8.67 10.62 13.03
C LEU A 145 -8.32 11.80 12.11
N THR A 146 -7.12 11.78 11.54
CA THR A 146 -6.59 12.78 10.62
C THR A 146 -5.97 12.07 9.41
N ARG A 147 -5.72 12.85 8.34
CA ARG A 147 -5.12 12.32 7.12
C ARG A 147 -3.74 11.73 7.42
N THR A 148 -3.47 10.56 6.85
CA THR A 148 -2.16 9.90 6.87
C THR A 148 -1.63 9.83 5.44
N THR A 149 -0.31 9.91 5.27
CA THR A 149 0.34 9.83 3.94
C THR A 149 1.33 8.68 3.90
N SER A 150 1.75 8.28 2.69
CA SER A 150 2.54 7.09 2.38
C SER A 150 1.71 5.82 2.20
N CYS A 151 2.11 5.02 1.22
CA CYS A 151 1.62 3.68 0.93
C CYS A 151 2.76 2.67 0.82
N ALA A 152 3.91 2.96 1.45
CA ALA A 152 5.09 2.11 1.40
C ALA A 152 4.79 0.65 1.79
N ALA A 153 3.88 0.43 2.73
CA ALA A 153 3.44 -0.90 3.14
C ALA A 153 2.04 -0.86 3.77
N TYR A 154 1.12 -1.69 3.29
CA TYR A 154 -0.20 -1.84 3.91
C TYR A 154 -0.85 -3.20 3.65
N ALA A 155 -1.66 -3.66 4.59
CA ALA A 155 -2.63 -4.73 4.38
C ALA A 155 -3.96 -4.14 3.90
N ILE A 156 -4.64 -4.84 3.00
CA ILE A 156 -5.96 -4.45 2.50
C ILE A 156 -6.81 -5.70 2.24
N ASN A 157 -8.07 -5.64 2.66
CA ASN A 157 -9.04 -6.70 2.36
C ASN A 157 -9.78 -6.45 1.03
N ARG A 158 -10.54 -7.45 0.58
CA ARG A 158 -11.28 -7.37 -0.69
C ARG A 158 -12.28 -6.20 -0.73
N ARG A 159 -13.11 -6.03 0.31
CA ARG A 159 -14.14 -4.98 0.36
C ARG A 159 -13.54 -3.58 0.26
N ALA A 160 -12.40 -3.35 0.92
CA ALA A 160 -11.67 -2.09 0.85
C ALA A 160 -11.05 -1.87 -0.52
N ALA A 161 -10.39 -2.88 -1.10
CA ALA A 161 -9.80 -2.80 -2.44
C ALA A 161 -10.86 -2.49 -3.51
N GLU A 162 -12.01 -3.19 -3.48
CA GLU A 162 -13.13 -2.95 -4.40
C GLU A 162 -13.69 -1.53 -4.26
N LYS A 163 -13.84 -1.03 -3.03
CA LYS A 163 -14.35 0.31 -2.76
C LYS A 163 -13.36 1.38 -3.23
N LEU A 164 -12.06 1.20 -2.96
CA LEU A 164 -11.03 2.13 -3.41
C LEU A 164 -10.95 2.19 -4.93
N LEU A 165 -10.91 1.04 -5.63
CA LEU A 165 -10.82 1.02 -7.09
C LEU A 165 -11.99 1.72 -7.79
N LYS A 166 -13.20 1.67 -7.21
CA LYS A 166 -14.38 2.37 -7.74
C LYS A 166 -14.29 3.90 -7.66
N SER A 167 -13.48 4.44 -6.74
CA SER A 167 -13.37 5.89 -6.51
C SER A 167 -11.96 6.45 -6.60
N ALA A 168 -10.97 5.63 -6.96
CA ALA A 168 -9.55 6.01 -7.01
C ALA A 168 -9.21 6.97 -8.14
N LEU A 169 -10.04 6.99 -9.19
CA LEU A 169 -9.86 7.88 -10.33
C LEU A 169 -11.06 8.84 -10.48
N PRO A 170 -10.81 10.09 -10.90
CA PRO A 170 -9.48 10.70 -11.13
C PRO A 170 -8.72 10.93 -9.80
N ILE A 171 -7.39 10.93 -9.86
CA ILE A 171 -6.49 11.17 -8.73
C ILE A 171 -6.74 12.59 -8.22
N THR A 172 -7.10 12.69 -6.95
CA THR A 172 -7.31 13.97 -6.24
C THR A 172 -6.36 14.16 -5.07
N GLU A 173 -5.66 13.11 -4.66
CA GLU A 173 -4.81 13.09 -3.46
C GLU A 173 -3.53 12.29 -3.73
N GLN A 174 -2.46 12.67 -3.02
CA GLN A 174 -1.25 11.85 -2.96
C GLN A 174 -1.54 10.51 -2.26
N ILE A 175 -0.82 9.47 -2.66
CA ILE A 175 -0.94 8.13 -2.09
C ILE A 175 -0.38 8.03 -0.66
#